data_AF-A0A382YUS6-F1
#
_entry.id   AF-A0A382YUS6-F1
#
_cell.length_a   1.000
_cell.length_b   1.000
_cell.length_c   1.000
_cell.angle_alpha   90.00
_cell.angle_beta   90.00
_cell.angle_gamma   90.00
#
_symmetry.space_group_name_H-M   'P 1'
#
loop_
_entity.id
_entity.type
_entity.pdbx_description
1 polymer ?
#
loop_
_entity_poly.entity_id
_entity_poly.type
_entity_poly.pdbx_seq_one_letter_code
_entity_poly.pdbx_strand_id
1 'polypeptide(L)'
;MALFNIPIQCSDHSANALAVTNDLTKIMPELSEKHGLKLEFSAGLAFGAVRVGKLGSNDIKDFTVIGDAVNRASRLQAQASPGEIVLDTGAFQQVESIFPQIFPEEMNLKGFPATV
;
A
#
# COMPACT_ATOMS: atom_id res chain seq x y z
N MET A 1 8.08 1.69 0.59
CA MET A 1 7.40 0.57 -0.10
C MET A 1 7.48 -0.65 0.80
N ALA A 2 6.38 -1.37 0.98
CA ALA A 2 6.32 -2.65 1.69
C ALA A 2 5.67 -3.68 0.77
N LEU A 3 6.10 -4.94 0.89
CA LEU A 3 5.66 -6.03 0.02
C LEU A 3 5.15 -7.16 0.91
N PHE A 4 3.95 -7.64 0.59
CA PHE A 4 3.31 -8.75 1.29
C PHE A 4 3.19 -9.93 0.33
N ASN A 5 3.09 -11.15 0.86
CA ASN A 5 3.01 -12.40 0.09
C ASN A 5 4.31 -12.83 -0.62
N ILE A 6 5.45 -12.21 -0.30
CA ILE A 6 6.77 -12.58 -0.85
C ILE A 6 7.86 -12.51 0.23
N PRO A 7 8.91 -13.33 0.16
CA PRO A 7 9.02 -14.53 -0.68
C PRO A 7 8.12 -15.67 -0.18
N ILE A 8 7.57 -15.53 1.03
CA ILE A 8 6.68 -16.50 1.67
C ILE A 8 5.24 -16.11 1.34
N GLN A 9 4.49 -17.06 0.79
CA GLN A 9 3.09 -16.87 0.47
C GLN A 9 2.21 -16.97 1.73
N CYS A 10 1.21 -16.11 1.85
CA CYS A 10 0.29 -16.02 2.97
C CYS A 10 -1.09 -15.61 2.44
N SER A 11 -2.12 -16.43 2.65
CA SER A 11 -3.48 -16.15 2.14
C SER A 11 -4.03 -14.80 2.60
N ASP A 12 -3.71 -14.40 3.83
CA ASP A 12 -4.30 -13.23 4.48
C ASP A 12 -3.42 -11.98 4.29
N HIS A 13 -2.52 -11.99 3.30
CA HIS A 13 -1.54 -10.93 3.08
C HIS A 13 -2.19 -9.53 2.92
N SER A 14 -3.40 -9.43 2.36
CA SER A 14 -4.10 -8.16 2.16
C SER A 14 -4.63 -7.60 3.48
N ALA A 15 -5.21 -8.45 4.32
CA ALA A 15 -5.65 -8.07 5.66
C ALA A 15 -4.45 -7.66 6.54
N ASN A 16 -3.34 -8.40 6.45
CA ASN A 16 -2.10 -8.06 7.14
C ASN A 16 -1.52 -6.73 6.66
N ALA A 17 -1.54 -6.46 5.35
CA ALA A 17 -1.09 -5.18 4.80
C ALA A 17 -1.90 -4.01 5.34
N LEU A 18 -3.23 -4.15 5.37
CA LEU A 18 -4.12 -3.12 5.91
C LEU A 18 -3.95 -2.95 7.42
N ALA A 19 -3.83 -4.04 8.18
CA ALA A 19 -3.62 -3.99 9.63
C ALA A 19 -2.33 -3.23 10.00
N VAL A 20 -1.21 -3.55 9.34
CA VAL A 20 0.07 -2.84 9.53
C VAL A 20 -0.08 -1.36 9.21
N THR A 21 -0.76 -1.04 8.10
CA THR A 21 -0.96 0.34 7.67
C THR A 21 -1.80 1.13 8.70
N ASN A 22 -2.85 0.52 9.23
CA ASN A 22 -3.69 1.10 10.27
C ASN A 22 -2.91 1.33 11.58
N ASP A 23 -2.04 0.38 11.96
CA ASP A 23 -1.22 0.52 13.16
C ASP A 23 -0.16 1.62 13.01
N LEU A 24 0.42 1.80 11.82
CA LEU A 24 1.30 2.94 11.54
C LEU A 24 0.58 4.27 11.74
N THR A 25 -0.66 4.41 11.25
CA THR A 25 -1.47 5.63 11.46
C THR A 25 -1.67 5.93 12.95
N LYS A 26 -1.89 4.90 13.78
CA LYS A 26 -2.08 5.07 15.24
C LYS A 26 -0.80 5.47 15.98
N ILE A 27 0.37 5.10 15.47
CA ILE A 27 1.67 5.43 16.10
C ILE A 27 2.14 6.85 15.73
N MET A 28 1.64 7.43 14.63
CA MET A 28 2.06 8.77 14.18
C MET A 28 1.92 9.88 15.24
N PRO A 29 0.85 9.96 16.05
CA PRO A 29 0.74 10.96 17.11
C PRO A 29 1.85 10.85 18.16
N GLU A 30 2.14 9.64 18.64
CA GLU A 30 3.21 9.39 19.62
C GLU A 30 4.58 9.76 19.05
N LEU A 31 4.82 9.42 17.78
CA LEU A 31 6.07 9.75 17.10
C LEU A 31 6.20 11.26 16.87
N SER A 32 5.10 11.93 16.56
CA SER A 32 5.04 13.38 16.39
C SER A 32 5.41 14.10 17.69
N GLU A 33 4.82 13.70 18.81
CA GLU A 33 5.10 14.25 20.13
C GLU A 33 6.57 14.01 20.53
N LYS A 34 7.03 12.77 20.39
CA LYS A 34 8.41 12.36 20.75
C LYS A 34 9.48 13.18 20.02
N HIS A 35 9.23 13.54 18.77
CA HIS A 35 10.18 14.27 17.95
C HIS A 35 9.89 15.77 17.83
N GLY A 36 8.77 16.26 18.39
CA GLY A 36 8.35 17.66 18.28
C GLY A 36 8.05 18.10 16.84
N LEU A 37 7.63 17.17 15.97
CA LEU A 37 7.35 17.40 14.56
C LEU A 37 5.93 16.93 14.23
N LYS A 38 5.22 17.62 13.33
CA LYS A 38 3.96 17.11 12.79
C LYS A 38 4.27 16.01 11.78
N LEU A 39 4.15 14.75 12.19
CA LEU A 39 4.33 13.59 11.32
C LEU A 39 2.96 13.09 10.88
N GLU A 40 2.78 12.97 9.57
CA GLU A 40 1.57 12.44 8.96
C GLU A 40 1.94 11.26 8.07
N PHE A 41 1.08 10.25 8.07
CA PHE A 41 1.26 9.04 7.28
C PHE A 41 0.06 8.86 6.36
N SER A 42 0.33 8.57 5.09
CA SER A 42 -0.68 8.15 4.13
C SER A 42 -0.19 6.95 3.36
N ALA A 43 -1.12 6.14 2.86
CA ALA A 43 -0.78 4.89 2.18
C ALA A 43 -1.70 4.60 1.01
N GLY A 44 -1.12 3.96 0.00
CA GLY A 44 -1.83 3.39 -1.14
C GLY A 44 -1.55 1.90 -1.20
N LEU A 45 -2.60 1.09 -1.17
CA LEU A 45 -2.52 -0.38 -1.23
C LEU A 45 -3.09 -0.85 -2.56
N ALA A 46 -2.39 -1.73 -3.24
CA ALA A 46 -2.88 -2.37 -4.45
C ALA A 46 -2.58 -3.86 -4.43
N PHE A 47 -3.51 -4.65 -4.96
CA PHE A 47 -3.35 -6.09 -5.11
C PHE A 47 -3.24 -6.49 -6.58
N GLY A 48 -2.26 -7.34 -6.89
CA GLY A 48 -2.13 -7.88 -8.24
C GLY A 48 -0.82 -8.62 -8.50
N ALA A 49 -0.72 -9.18 -9.70
CA ALA A 49 0.47 -9.89 -10.13
C ALA A 49 1.64 -8.92 -10.31
N VAL A 50 2.80 -9.30 -9.77
CA VAL A 50 4.05 -8.54 -9.89
C VAL A 50 5.19 -9.49 -10.23
N ARG A 51 6.24 -8.95 -10.85
CA ARG A 51 7.50 -9.66 -11.06
C ARG A 51 8.50 -9.17 -10.03
N VAL A 52 9.18 -10.12 -9.40
CA VAL A 52 10.14 -9.85 -8.33
C VAL A 52 11.50 -10.41 -8.75
N GLY A 53 12.56 -9.66 -8.52
CA GLY A 53 13.90 -10.10 -8.90
C GLY A 53 15.00 -9.23 -8.33
N LYS A 54 16.24 -9.67 -8.49
CA LYS A 54 17.41 -8.86 -8.20
C LYS A 54 17.73 -8.03 -9.43
N LEU A 55 17.79 -6.71 -9.29
CA LEU A 55 18.15 -5.80 -10.38
C LEU A 55 19.38 -4.99 -9.97
N GLY A 56 20.39 -4.97 -10.83
CA GLY A 56 21.65 -4.26 -10.61
C GLY A 56 22.87 -5.02 -11.14
N SER A 57 24.03 -4.37 -11.13
CA SER A 57 25.32 -4.99 -11.50
C SER A 57 25.80 -5.97 -10.42
N ASN A 58 26.87 -6.72 -10.69
CA ASN A 58 27.35 -7.79 -9.81
C ASN A 58 27.56 -7.37 -8.34
N ASP A 59 27.83 -6.08 -8.09
CA ASP A 59 28.19 -5.53 -6.78
C ASP A 59 27.00 -4.93 -6.00
N ILE A 60 25.85 -4.64 -6.64
CA ILE A 60 24.63 -4.11 -5.99
C ILE A 60 23.43 -4.92 -6.48
N LYS A 61 22.86 -5.75 -5.61
CA LYS A 61 21.67 -6.57 -5.92
C LYS A 61 20.48 -6.07 -5.12
N ASP A 62 19.85 -5.00 -5.60
CA ASP A 62 18.60 -4.56 -5.00
C ASP A 62 17.48 -5.52 -5.38
N PHE A 63 16.77 -6.00 -4.36
CA PHE A 63 15.55 -6.77 -4.58
C PHE A 63 14.45 -5.81 -4.99
N THR A 64 14.04 -5.91 -6.25
CA THR A 64 13.06 -5.01 -6.86
C THR A 64 11.78 -5.74 -7.21
N VAL A 65 10.70 -4.98 -7.28
CA VAL A 65 9.38 -5.43 -7.73
C VAL A 65 8.89 -4.51 -8.82
N ILE A 66 8.46 -5.11 -9.93
CA ILE A 66 7.96 -4.41 -11.10
C ILE A 66 6.59 -4.99 -11.45
N GLY A 67 5.61 -4.12 -11.64
CA GLY A 67 4.27 -4.52 -12.08
C GLY A 67 3.26 -3.40 -11.89
N ASP A 68 2.11 -3.55 -12.53
CA ASP A 68 1.05 -2.54 -12.51
C ASP A 68 0.52 -2.30 -11.11
N ALA A 69 0.48 -3.32 -10.25
CA ALA A 69 0.08 -3.17 -8.86
C ALA A 69 1.01 -2.22 -8.08
N VAL A 70 2.33 -2.28 -8.30
CA VAL A 70 3.28 -1.36 -7.64
C VAL A 70 3.05 0.08 -8.10
N ASN A 71 2.85 0.27 -9.40
CA ASN A 71 2.55 1.58 -9.97
C ASN A 71 1.22 2.13 -9.42
N ARG A 72 0.19 1.29 -9.34
CA ARG A 72 -1.13 1.66 -8.82
C ARG A 72 -1.05 2.05 -7.35
N ALA A 73 -0.40 1.25 -6.50
CA ALA A 73 -0.19 1.56 -5.09
C ALA A 73 0.50 2.93 -4.90
N SER A 74 1.53 3.22 -5.70
CA SER A 74 2.20 4.52 -5.67
C SER A 74 1.28 5.67 -6.08
N ARG A 75 0.41 5.47 -7.09
CA ARG A 75 -0.55 6.50 -7.53
C ARG A 75 -1.64 6.74 -6.50
N LEU A 76 -2.16 5.68 -5.87
CA LEU A 76 -3.12 5.77 -4.78
C LEU A 76 -2.53 6.52 -3.58
N GLN A 77 -1.31 6.17 -3.17
CA GLN A 77 -0.63 6.87 -2.07
C GLN A 77 -0.45 8.36 -2.37
N ALA A 78 -0.17 8.72 -3.61
CA ALA A 78 -0.03 10.12 -4.02
C ALA A 78 -1.34 10.90 -4.06
N GLN A 79 -2.50 10.22 -4.10
CA GLN A 79 -3.83 10.85 -3.96
C GLN A 79 -4.31 10.88 -2.51
N ALA A 80 -3.77 10.00 -1.66
CA ALA A 80 -4.16 9.89 -0.26
C ALA A 80 -3.81 11.16 0.53
N SER A 81 -4.82 11.70 1.21
CA SER A 81 -4.69 12.78 2.18
C SER A 81 -3.84 12.35 3.38
N PRO A 82 -3.29 13.31 4.15
CA PRO A 82 -2.60 12.98 5.40
C PRO A 82 -3.50 12.17 6.35
N GLY A 83 -3.04 11.01 6.80
CA GLY A 83 -3.81 10.06 7.63
C GLY A 83 -4.68 9.07 6.85
N GLU A 84 -4.78 9.23 5.54
CA GLU A 84 -5.66 8.43 4.69
C GLU A 84 -4.97 7.19 4.13
N ILE A 85 -5.74 6.11 4.03
CA ILE A 85 -5.33 4.85 3.41
C ILE A 85 -6.28 4.58 2.26
N VAL A 86 -5.76 4.55 1.03
CA VAL A 86 -6.54 4.31 -0.19
C VAL A 86 -6.19 2.94 -0.75
N LEU A 87 -7.20 2.14 -1.07
CA LEU A 87 -7.06 0.79 -1.60
C LEU A 87 -7.52 0.77 -3.06
N ASP A 88 -6.91 -0.08 -3.89
CA ASP A 88 -7.51 -0.42 -5.18
C ASP A 88 -8.67 -1.40 -5.01
N THR A 89 -9.48 -1.55 -6.06
CA THR A 89 -10.61 -2.49 -6.08
C THR A 89 -10.20 -3.91 -5.69
N GLY A 90 -9.04 -4.38 -6.15
CA GLY A 90 -8.54 -5.72 -5.86
C GLY A 90 -8.24 -5.92 -4.39
N ALA A 91 -7.57 -4.96 -3.74
CA ALA A 91 -7.29 -5.00 -2.32
C ALA A 91 -8.56 -4.84 -1.48
N PHE A 92 -9.47 -3.95 -1.88
CA PHE A 92 -10.77 -3.73 -1.22
C PHE A 92 -11.59 -5.02 -1.12
N GLN A 93 -11.77 -5.74 -2.24
CA GLN A 93 -12.51 -7.01 -2.28
C GLN A 93 -11.94 -8.09 -1.34
N GLN A 94 -10.64 -8.04 -1.04
CA GLN A 94 -10.02 -9.01 -0.13
C GLN A 94 -10.28 -8.70 1.35
N VAL A 95 -10.68 -7.46 1.69
CA VAL A 95 -10.74 -6.99 3.07
C VAL A 95 -12.09 -6.40 3.48
N GLU A 96 -13.00 -6.12 2.53
CA GLU A 96 -14.32 -5.49 2.79
C GLU A 96 -15.16 -6.25 3.83
N SER A 97 -15.05 -7.58 3.87
CA SER A 97 -15.77 -8.41 4.85
C SER A 97 -15.18 -8.33 6.27
N ILE A 98 -13.91 -7.92 6.39
CA ILE A 98 -13.16 -7.86 7.66
C ILE A 98 -13.16 -6.43 8.21
N PHE A 99 -13.23 -5.42 7.33
CA PHE A 99 -13.15 -4.01 7.66
C PHE A 99 -14.40 -3.27 7.14
N PRO A 100 -15.52 -3.31 7.85
CA PRO A 100 -16.80 -2.73 7.41
C PRO A 100 -16.80 -1.20 7.30
N GLN A 101 -15.77 -0.54 7.82
CA GLN A 101 -15.59 0.91 7.77
C GLN A 101 -14.94 1.42 6.47
N ILE A 102 -14.60 0.53 5.54
CA ILE A 102 -14.03 0.92 4.24
C ILE A 102 -15.18 1.13 3.27
N PHE A 103 -15.16 2.26 2.55
CA PHE A 103 -16.18 2.61 1.58
C PHE A 103 -15.54 2.73 0.19
N PRO A 104 -16.19 2.21 -0.86
CA PRO A 104 -15.71 2.39 -2.23
C PRO A 104 -15.93 3.83 -2.69
N GLU A 105 -14.95 4.37 -3.40
CA GLU A 105 -15.03 5.67 -4.08
C GLU A 105 -14.45 5.53 -5.48
N GLU A 106 -14.96 6.30 -6.42
CA GLU A 106 -14.46 6.34 -7.79
C GLU A 106 -13.24 7.27 -7.90
N MET A 107 -12.07 6.73 -8.22
CA MET A 107 -10.85 7.52 -8.39
C MET A 107 -10.25 7.41 -9.81
N ASN A 108 -9.88 8.56 -10.38
CA ASN A 108 -9.14 8.64 -11.64
C ASN A 108 -7.62 8.63 -11.38
N LEU A 109 -6.94 7.54 -11.73
CA LEU A 109 -5.48 7.46 -11.61
C LEU A 109 -4.80 7.67 -12.96
N LYS A 110 -3.83 8.59 -13.01
CA LYS A 110 -3.01 8.83 -14.21
C LYS A 110 -2.33 7.53 -14.67
N GLY A 111 -2.55 7.17 -15.93
CA GLY A 111 -1.95 5.99 -16.56
C GLY A 111 -2.78 4.71 -16.40
N PHE A 112 -3.97 4.78 -15.79
CA PHE A 112 -4.94 3.69 -15.75
C PHE A 112 -6.20 4.07 -16.53
N PRO A 113 -6.67 3.22 -17.46
CA PRO A 113 -7.77 3.55 -18.36
C PRO A 113 -9.16 3.44 -17.72
N ALA A 114 -9.26 2.81 -16.55
CA ALA A 114 -10.50 2.62 -15.81
C ALA A 114 -10.38 3.27 -14.43
N THR A 115 -11.51 3.77 -13.93
CA THR A 115 -11.70 4.13 -12.53
C THR A 115 -11.38 2.93 -11.66
N VAL A 116 -10.68 3.17 -10.55
CA VAL A 116 -10.21 2.15 -9.61
C VAL A 116 -10.79 2.36 -8.24
#